data_AF-A0A1Y4BNW4-F1
#
_entry.id   AF-A0A1Y4BNW4-F1
#
_cell.length_a   1.000
_cell.length_b   1.000
_cell.length_c   1.000
_cell.angle_alpha   90.00
_cell.angle_beta   90.00
_cell.angle_gamma   90.00
#
_symmetry.space_group_name_H-M   'P 1'
#
loop_
_entity.id
_entity.type
_entity.pdbx_description
1 polymer ?
#
loop_
_entity_poly.entity_id
_entity_poly.type
_entity_poly.pdbx_seq_one_letter_code
_entity_poly.pdbx_strand_id
1 'polypeptide(L)'
;MLYIGNFSYNDDTDSKDNYCLMPCVVEAETTDEAMEKFAAHFQHVRSTSDLLEGAHEIFLDSLAELEGVPEEPVICQWQKIVPAMDGLCSITSALPALDESDDFANAYAWGDEDDEIEHDHDEDFDFEDLDEDDLAATEPFLQF
;
A
#
# COMPACT_ATOMS: atom_id res chain seq x y z
N MET A 1 8.24 -0.64 -17.53
CA MET A 1 8.27 -1.35 -16.24
C MET A 1 6.85 -1.72 -15.84
N LEU A 2 6.67 -2.70 -14.97
CA LEU A 2 5.38 -3.00 -14.35
C LEU A 2 5.35 -2.41 -12.95
N TYR A 3 4.26 -1.73 -12.62
CA TYR A 3 4.03 -1.14 -11.30
C TYR A 3 2.84 -1.81 -10.65
N ILE A 4 2.98 -2.22 -9.39
CA ILE A 4 1.93 -2.77 -8.55
C ILE A 4 1.72 -1.81 -7.38
N GLY A 5 0.66 -1.02 -7.45
CA GLY A 5 0.23 -0.17 -6.34
C GLY A 5 -0.71 -0.95 -5.44
N ASN A 6 -0.36 -1.05 -4.16
CA ASN A 6 -1.19 -1.65 -3.13
C ASN A 6 -1.96 -0.53 -2.43
N PHE A 7 -3.25 -0.42 -2.75
CA PHE A 7 -4.09 0.66 -2.24
C PHE A 7 -5.03 0.17 -1.15
N SER A 8 -5.42 1.08 -0.28
CA SER A 8 -6.40 0.81 0.77
C SER A 8 -7.39 1.95 0.97
N TYR A 9 -8.56 1.63 1.52
CA TYR A 9 -9.54 2.64 1.97
C TYR A 9 -10.45 2.08 3.07
N ASN A 10 -11.00 2.97 3.90
CA ASN A 10 -12.09 2.65 4.81
C ASN A 10 -13.42 2.83 4.09
N ASP A 11 -14.29 1.82 4.15
CA ASP A 11 -15.65 1.92 3.64
C ASP A 11 -16.54 2.64 4.65
N ASP A 12 -16.70 3.96 4.47
CA ASP A 12 -17.51 4.81 5.35
C ASP A 12 -19.02 4.53 5.24
N THR A 13 -19.45 3.66 4.32
CA THR A 13 -20.85 3.24 4.21
C THR A 13 -21.16 1.97 5.01
N ASP A 14 -20.14 1.21 5.44
CA ASP A 14 -20.33 0.06 6.30
C ASP A 14 -20.28 0.44 7.78
N SER A 15 -21.36 0.13 8.50
CA SER A 15 -21.48 0.17 9.97
C SER A 15 -20.43 -0.62 10.77
N LYS A 16 -19.57 -1.39 10.09
CA LYS A 16 -18.51 -2.21 10.69
C LYS A 16 -17.10 -1.70 10.42
N ASP A 17 -16.97 -0.51 9.83
CA ASP A 17 -15.69 0.11 9.51
C ASP A 17 -14.80 -0.87 8.71
N ASN A 18 -15.37 -1.43 7.63
CA ASN A 18 -14.62 -2.39 6.82
C ASN A 18 -13.42 -1.69 6.15
N TYR A 19 -12.27 -2.34 6.24
CA TYR A 19 -11.06 -1.93 5.55
C TYR A 19 -10.91 -2.71 4.24
N CYS A 20 -10.75 -1.99 3.14
CA CYS A 20 -10.62 -2.55 1.81
C CYS A 20 -9.17 -2.51 1.32
N LEU A 21 -8.74 -3.59 0.69
CA LEU A 21 -7.40 -3.75 0.11
C LEU A 21 -7.54 -3.98 -1.38
N MET A 22 -6.84 -3.17 -2.17
CA MET A 22 -7.03 -3.06 -3.60
C MET A 22 -5.67 -2.96 -4.31
N PRO A 23 -4.98 -4.09 -4.55
CA PRO A 23 -3.82 -4.11 -5.43
C PRO A 23 -4.24 -3.80 -6.87
N CYS A 24 -3.49 -2.93 -7.54
CA CYS A 24 -3.69 -2.55 -8.94
C CYS A 24 -2.35 -2.62 -9.68
N VAL A 25 -2.37 -3.12 -10.91
CA VAL A 25 -1.16 -3.28 -11.75
C VAL A 25 -1.27 -2.47 -13.03
N VAL A 26 -0.17 -1.82 -13.41
CA VAL A 26 -0.08 -1.05 -14.65
C VAL A 26 1.31 -1.12 -15.27
N GLU A 27 1.38 -1.05 -16.59
CA GLU A 27 2.63 -0.81 -17.30
C GLU A 27 2.84 0.70 -17.47
N ALA A 28 4.03 1.19 -17.11
CA ALA A 28 4.44 2.59 -17.28
C ALA A 28 5.96 2.70 -17.48
N GLU A 29 6.41 3.85 -17.98
CA GLU A 29 7.83 4.18 -18.14
C GLU A 29 8.42 4.77 -16.86
N THR A 30 7.61 5.42 -16.02
CA THR A 30 8.02 6.03 -14.75
C THR A 30 6.99 5.83 -13.65
N THR A 31 7.43 5.98 -12.41
CA THR A 31 6.58 6.03 -11.21
C THR A 31 5.46 7.08 -11.36
N ASP A 32 5.79 8.30 -11.76
CA ASP A 32 4.79 9.37 -11.94
C ASP A 32 3.69 8.99 -12.93
N GLU A 33 4.07 8.40 -14.07
CA GLU A 33 3.11 7.94 -15.07
C GLU A 33 2.23 6.81 -14.53
N ALA A 34 2.79 5.89 -13.74
CA ALA A 34 2.01 4.84 -13.08
C ALA A 34 0.98 5.44 -12.11
N MET A 35 1.38 6.42 -11.30
CA MET A 35 0.50 7.12 -10.35
C MET A 35 -0.64 7.85 -11.05
N GLU A 36 -0.35 8.57 -12.13
CA GLU A 36 -1.39 9.22 -12.95
C GLU A 36 -2.37 8.20 -13.53
N LYS A 37 -1.88 7.06 -14.02
CA LYS A 37 -2.72 5.98 -14.56
C LYS A 37 -3.61 5.35 -13.48
N PHE A 38 -3.08 5.10 -12.28
CA PHE A 38 -3.88 4.59 -11.15
C PHE A 38 -4.98 5.58 -10.75
N ALA A 39 -4.65 6.86 -10.58
CA ALA A 39 -5.60 7.90 -10.24
C ALA A 39 -6.72 8.02 -11.29
N ALA A 40 -6.35 8.07 -12.58
CA ALA A 40 -7.32 8.12 -13.68
C ALA A 40 -8.21 6.87 -13.71
N HIS A 41 -7.64 5.69 -13.42
CA HIS A 41 -8.40 4.43 -13.35
C HIS A 41 -9.41 4.45 -12.21
N PHE A 42 -9.04 4.86 -10.99
CA PHE A 42 -9.97 4.92 -9.85
C PHE A 42 -11.06 5.96 -10.03
N GLN A 43 -10.75 7.12 -10.62
CA GLN A 43 -11.77 8.09 -11.01
C GLN A 43 -12.76 7.49 -12.02
N HIS A 44 -12.26 6.74 -13.01
CA HIS A 44 -13.12 6.06 -13.98
C HIS A 44 -14.01 5.01 -13.33
N VAL A 45 -13.44 4.13 -12.50
CA VAL A 45 -14.18 3.10 -11.75
C VAL A 45 -15.28 3.74 -10.91
N ARG A 46 -14.96 4.77 -10.12
CA ARG A 46 -15.95 5.49 -9.31
C ARG A 46 -17.09 6.09 -10.14
N SER A 47 -16.80 6.56 -11.35
CA SER A 47 -17.82 7.12 -12.25
C SER A 47 -18.69 6.09 -12.97
N THR A 48 -18.26 4.82 -13.02
CA THR A 48 -18.87 3.78 -13.87
C THR A 48 -19.33 2.54 -13.11
N SER A 49 -18.95 2.38 -11.84
CA SER A 49 -19.26 1.24 -10.98
C SER A 49 -19.44 1.68 -9.52
N ASP A 50 -20.14 0.85 -8.77
CA ASP A 50 -20.30 0.86 -7.32
C ASP A 50 -19.10 0.29 -6.55
N LEU A 51 -18.05 -0.19 -7.22
CA LEU A 51 -16.90 -0.84 -6.56
C LEU A 51 -16.21 0.04 -5.51
N LEU A 52 -16.18 1.36 -5.73
CA LEU A 52 -15.58 2.35 -4.84
C LEU A 52 -16.65 3.17 -4.08
N GLU A 53 -17.86 2.64 -3.95
CA GLU A 53 -18.86 3.23 -3.05
C GLU A 53 -18.30 3.19 -1.61
N GLY A 54 -18.44 4.31 -0.89
CA GLY A 54 -17.88 4.48 0.46
C GLY A 54 -16.39 4.80 0.53
N ALA A 55 -15.62 4.69 -0.56
CA ALA A 55 -14.25 5.19 -0.62
C ALA A 55 -14.26 6.73 -0.71
N HIS A 56 -13.96 7.41 0.40
CA HIS A 56 -13.75 8.87 0.42
C HIS A 56 -12.28 9.24 0.21
N GLU A 57 -11.39 8.45 0.78
CA GLU A 57 -9.95 8.60 0.70
C GLU A 57 -9.34 7.25 0.34
N ILE A 58 -8.50 7.23 -0.68
CA ILE A 58 -7.70 6.07 -1.05
C ILE A 58 -6.25 6.36 -0.66
N PHE A 59 -5.65 5.43 0.06
CA PHE A 59 -4.24 5.46 0.47
C PHE A 59 -3.42 4.52 -0.40
N LEU A 60 -2.15 4.87 -0.63
CA LEU A 60 -1.17 3.99 -1.26
C LEU A 60 -0.29 3.41 -0.15
N ASP A 61 -0.42 2.13 0.14
CA ASP A 61 0.35 1.46 1.20
C ASP A 61 1.78 1.16 0.73
N SER A 62 1.93 0.75 -0.53
CA SER A 62 3.24 0.48 -1.15
C SER A 62 3.13 0.41 -2.66
N LEU A 63 4.22 0.76 -3.35
CA LEU A 63 4.36 0.64 -4.79
C LEU A 63 5.54 -0.26 -5.13
N ALA A 64 5.30 -1.40 -5.76
CA ALA A 64 6.35 -2.25 -6.28
C ALA A 64 6.59 -1.97 -7.78
N GLU A 65 7.83 -1.71 -8.16
CA GLU A 65 8.30 -1.63 -9.55
C GLU A 65 8.99 -2.94 -9.92
N LEU A 66 8.64 -3.50 -11.08
CA LEU A 66 9.33 -4.63 -11.70
C LEU A 66 9.90 -4.18 -13.05
N GLU A 67 11.15 -4.55 -13.35
CA GLU A 67 11.78 -4.21 -14.63
C GLU A 67 10.96 -4.70 -15.85
N GLY A 68 10.25 -5.81 -15.70
CA GLY A 68 9.39 -6.38 -16.72
C GLY A 68 8.47 -7.48 -16.18
N VAL A 69 7.91 -8.29 -17.08
CA VAL A 69 7.14 -9.48 -16.69
C VAL A 69 8.11 -10.50 -16.08
N PRO A 70 7.93 -10.91 -14.81
CA PRO A 70 8.86 -11.82 -14.16
C PRO A 70 8.73 -13.23 -14.75
N GLU A 71 9.87 -13.90 -14.95
CA GLU A 71 9.92 -15.30 -15.37
C GLU A 71 9.68 -16.27 -14.20
N GLU A 72 10.08 -15.86 -12.99
CA GLU A 72 9.84 -16.57 -11.74
C GLU A 72 8.81 -15.83 -10.86
N PRO A 73 8.05 -16.51 -9.99
CA PRO A 73 7.04 -15.84 -9.17
C PRO A 73 7.65 -14.82 -8.20
N VAL A 74 7.05 -13.63 -8.13
CA VAL A 74 7.42 -12.56 -7.19
C VAL A 74 6.25 -12.28 -6.25
N ILE A 75 6.53 -12.19 -4.95
CA ILE A 75 5.55 -11.76 -3.95
C ILE A 75 5.62 -10.24 -3.86
N CYS A 76 4.69 -9.53 -4.49
CA CYS A 76 4.67 -8.06 -4.48
C CYS A 76 4.12 -7.49 -3.17
N GLN A 77 3.27 -8.23 -2.47
CA GLN A 77 2.73 -7.86 -1.17
C GLN A 77 2.45 -9.12 -0.34
N TRP A 78 2.88 -9.10 0.91
CA TRP A 78 2.45 -10.06 1.92
C TRP A 78 1.69 -9.33 3.00
N GLN A 79 0.56 -9.91 3.41
CA GLN A 79 -0.26 -9.35 4.47
C GLN A 79 -0.74 -10.45 5.40
N LYS A 80 -0.65 -10.16 6.70
CA LYS A 80 -1.14 -11.03 7.77
C LYS A 80 -2.10 -10.23 8.65
N ILE A 81 -3.34 -10.69 8.68
CA ILE A 81 -4.39 -10.15 9.55
C ILE A 81 -4.45 -11.02 10.81
N VAL A 82 -4.29 -10.39 11.97
CA VAL A 82 -4.36 -11.06 13.28
C VAL A 82 -5.47 -10.44 14.14
N PRO A 83 -6.20 -11.24 14.94
CA PRO A 83 -7.12 -10.69 15.93
C PRO A 83 -6.35 -9.91 17.01
N ALA A 84 -6.85 -8.73 17.36
CA ALA A 84 -6.37 -7.90 18.47
C ALA A 84 -7.47 -7.74 19.53
N MET A 85 -7.15 -7.13 20.69
CA MET A 85 -8.13 -6.96 21.78
C MET A 85 -9.36 -6.15 21.35
N ASP A 86 -9.16 -5.13 20.51
CA ASP A 86 -10.22 -4.22 20.05
C ASP A 86 -10.43 -4.23 18.52
N GLY A 87 -10.10 -5.33 17.83
CA GLY A 87 -10.37 -5.44 16.40
C GLY A 87 -9.43 -6.36 15.64
N LEU A 88 -9.04 -5.93 14.44
CA LEU A 88 -8.06 -6.61 13.60
C LEU A 88 -6.81 -5.75 13.52
N CYS A 89 -5.64 -6.39 13.63
CA CYS A 89 -4.36 -5.78 13.33
C CYS A 89 -3.85 -6.36 12.01
N SER A 90 -3.37 -5.50 11.11
CA SER A 90 -2.80 -5.88 9.83
C SER A 90 -1.30 -5.62 9.83
N ILE A 91 -0.51 -6.61 9.44
CA ILE A 91 0.92 -6.49 9.19
C ILE A 91 1.14 -6.67 7.69
N THR A 92 1.78 -5.70 7.06
CA THR A 92 2.02 -5.69 5.61
C THR A 92 3.51 -5.55 5.31
N SER A 93 3.99 -6.22 4.27
CA SER A 93 5.37 -6.07 3.77
C SER A 93 5.39 -6.16 2.24
N ALA A 94 6.10 -5.22 1.61
CA ALA A 94 6.36 -5.20 0.18
C ALA A 94 7.64 -5.99 -0.14
N LEU A 95 7.60 -6.79 -1.20
CA LEU A 95 8.74 -7.61 -1.66
C LEU A 95 9.45 -8.44 -0.54
N PRO A 96 8.71 -9.12 0.37
CA PRO A 96 9.26 -9.72 1.61
C PRO A 96 10.24 -10.88 1.41
N ALA A 97 10.36 -11.39 0.19
CA ALA A 97 11.15 -12.58 -0.14
C ALA A 97 12.22 -12.30 -1.20
N LEU A 98 12.41 -11.02 -1.57
CA LEU A 98 13.44 -10.61 -2.51
C LEU A 98 14.76 -10.39 -1.76
N ASP A 99 15.87 -10.74 -2.40
CA ASP A 99 17.21 -10.43 -1.90
C ASP A 99 17.55 -8.98 -2.26
N GLU A 100 18.14 -8.21 -1.36
CA GLU A 100 18.54 -6.81 -1.61
C GLU A 100 19.53 -6.66 -2.78
N SER A 101 20.21 -7.75 -3.16
CA SER A 101 21.10 -7.79 -4.32
C SER A 101 20.40 -8.03 -5.65
N ASP A 102 19.08 -8.23 -5.66
CA ASP A 102 18.26 -8.45 -6.85
C ASP A 102 17.67 -7.12 -7.36
N ASP A 103 18.27 -6.59 -8.43
CA ASP A 103 17.86 -5.33 -9.04
C ASP A 103 16.53 -5.42 -9.83
N PHE A 104 15.92 -6.62 -9.93
CA PHE A 104 14.72 -6.82 -10.76
C PHE A 104 13.48 -6.08 -10.24
N ALA A 105 13.39 -5.85 -8.93
CA ALA A 105 12.21 -5.27 -8.30
C ALA A 105 12.55 -4.32 -7.16
N ASN A 106 11.83 -3.20 -7.09
CA ASN A 106 12.00 -2.16 -6.06
C ASN A 106 10.66 -1.84 -5.40
N ALA A 107 10.64 -1.47 -4.13
CA ALA A 107 9.44 -1.02 -3.42
C ALA A 107 9.60 0.41 -2.91
N TYR A 108 8.53 1.19 -3.01
CA TYR A 108 8.45 2.56 -2.57
C TYR A 108 7.27 2.75 -1.61
N ALA A 109 7.44 3.62 -0.62
CA ALA A 109 6.39 4.06 0.28
C ALA A 109 5.82 5.42 -0.18
N TRP A 110 4.61 5.74 0.29
CA TRP A 110 3.95 7.02 0.01
C TRP A 110 4.01 7.93 1.23
N GLY A 111 4.47 9.18 1.06
CA GLY A 111 4.61 10.17 2.13
C GLY A 111 5.99 10.83 2.16
N ASP A 112 6.18 11.81 3.05
CA ASP A 112 7.46 12.49 3.24
C ASP A 112 8.48 11.57 3.94
N GLU A 113 9.71 11.55 3.43
CA GLU A 113 10.86 10.78 3.95
C GLU A 113 11.42 11.34 5.29
N ASP A 114 10.73 12.26 5.97
CA ASP A 114 11.27 12.98 7.12
C ASP A 114 11.29 12.17 8.43
N ASP A 115 10.67 10.98 8.44
CA ASP A 115 10.81 10.01 9.53
C ASP A 115 11.64 8.81 9.06
N GLU A 116 12.95 9.03 8.88
CA GLU A 116 13.94 7.93 8.92
C GLU A 116 13.86 7.26 10.30
N ILE A 117 12.91 6.36 10.49
CA ILE A 117 13.02 5.32 11.51
C ILE A 117 14.14 4.41 11.01
N GLU A 118 15.38 4.70 11.43
CA GLU A 118 16.51 3.77 11.28
C GLU A 118 16.07 2.42 11.87
N HIS A 119 15.63 1.50 11.02
CA HIS A 119 15.38 0.11 11.39
C HIS A 119 16.74 -0.57 11.62
N ASP A 120 17.37 -0.26 12.75
CA ASP A 120 18.49 -1.03 13.25
C ASP A 120 17.96 -2.43 13.56
N HIS A 121 18.44 -3.42 12.82
CA HIS A 121 17.78 -4.70 12.60
C HIS A 121 17.87 -5.68 13.79
N ASP A 122 18.06 -5.16 15.02
CA ASP A 122 18.53 -5.93 16.18
C ASP A 122 17.89 -5.57 17.54
N GLU A 123 16.79 -4.83 17.61
CA GLU A 123 16.06 -4.63 18.88
C GLU A 123 14.59 -5.05 18.77
N ASP A 124 14.13 -5.81 19.78
CA ASP A 124 12.74 -6.23 19.95
C ASP A 124 11.82 -5.00 19.82
N PHE A 125 11.14 -4.86 18.68
CA PHE A 125 10.17 -3.80 18.42
C PHE A 125 9.08 -3.83 19.50
N ASP A 126 9.16 -2.90 20.46
CA ASP A 126 8.18 -2.78 21.53
C ASP A 126 6.96 -2.01 20.99
N PHE A 127 5.91 -2.76 20.66
CA PHE A 127 4.64 -2.21 20.15
C PHE A 127 3.94 -1.26 21.14
N GLU A 128 4.43 -1.16 22.38
CA GLU A 128 3.86 -0.29 23.43
C GLU A 128 4.28 1.20 23.29
N ASP A 129 5.30 1.53 22.48
CA ASP A 129 5.84 2.90 22.32
C ASP A 129 5.40 3.58 21.00
N LEU A 130 4.54 2.95 20.19
CA LEU A 130 3.95 3.60 19.01
C LEU A 130 2.77 4.48 19.43
N ASP A 131 2.96 5.80 19.45
CA ASP A 131 1.86 6.74 19.60
C ASP A 131 0.87 6.55 18.43
N GLU A 132 -0.39 6.27 18.75
CA GLU A 132 -1.48 5.99 17.79
C GLU A 132 -1.69 7.15 16.81
N ASP A 133 -1.29 8.37 17.22
CA ASP A 133 -1.31 9.59 16.41
C ASP A 133 -0.18 9.66 15.36
N ASP A 134 0.99 9.04 15.60
CA ASP A 134 2.11 9.01 14.65
C ASP A 134 1.89 7.98 13.52
N LEU A 135 1.10 6.92 13.79
CA LEU A 135 0.66 5.97 12.76
C LEU A 135 -0.45 6.52 11.85
N ALA A 136 -1.05 7.67 12.20
CA ALA A 136 -2.27 8.19 11.57
C ALA A 136 -2.04 9.35 10.59
N ALA A 137 -0.81 9.87 10.46
CA ALA A 137 -0.53 11.05 9.63
C ALA A 137 -0.16 10.71 8.17
N THR A 138 -0.63 9.60 7.61
CA THR A 138 -0.38 9.27 6.19
C THR A 138 -1.27 10.09 5.28
N GLU A 139 -0.69 10.86 4.36
CA GLU A 139 -1.47 11.62 3.37
C GLU A 139 -2.17 10.67 2.38
N PRO A 140 -3.44 10.90 2.05
CA PRO A 140 -4.15 10.07 1.08
C PRO A 140 -3.56 10.22 -0.32
N PHE A 141 -3.47 9.12 -1.05
CA PHE A 141 -3.09 9.11 -2.45
C PHE A 141 -4.14 9.81 -3.33
N LEU A 142 -5.42 9.57 -3.06
CA LEU A 142 -6.52 10.17 -3.80
C LEU A 142 -7.69 10.52 -2.88
N GLN A 143 -8.14 11.76 -2.98
CA GLN A 143 -9.37 12.24 -2.34
C GLN A 143 -10.45 12.49 -3.41
N PHE A 144 -11.69 12.29 -2.99
CA PHE A 144 -12.84 12.12 -3.88
C PHE A 144 -13.97 13.13 -3.64
#